data_AF-A0A822F1V1-F1
#
_entry.id   AF-A0A822F1V1-F1
#
_cell.length_a   1.000
_cell.length_b   1.000
_cell.length_c   1.000
_cell.angle_alpha   90.00
_cell.angle_beta   90.00
_cell.angle_gamma   90.00
#
_symmetry.space_group_name_H-M   'P 1'
#
loop_
_entity.id
_entity.type
_entity.pdbx_description
1 polymer ?
#
loop_
_entity_poly.entity_id
_entity_poly.type
_entity_poly.pdbx_seq_one_letter_code
_entity_poly.pdbx_strand_id
1 'polypeptide(L)'
;MVSRLVVNSWFGLRLNSPNDVTFSTKIAGRKYMCFTDPPFAYLQGFGSLPQMGSYVYRFDLTTEELRPVITDLMAPNGIALDQDEMTLYVTDTETNSLGKNTYVVYAYDLTNDGLPVNRRVFSVSSLGGPDGIKVDKAGRVWIGEADGINVRDKHGTLLGVILGRNLCQSGVISNFALAGSTVIILAQEQLWRLDLTMSVL
;
A
#
# COMPACT_ATOMS: atom_id res chain seq x y z
N MET A 1 19.13 -3.64 -19.88
CA MET A 1 18.44 -2.76 -18.91
C MET A 1 19.42 -2.54 -17.76
N VAL A 2 19.75 -1.31 -17.39
CA VAL A 2 20.68 -1.02 -16.28
C VAL A 2 19.85 -0.54 -15.10
N SER A 3 20.03 -1.15 -13.92
CA SER A 3 19.44 -0.65 -12.67
C SER A 3 20.40 0.32 -11.98
N ARG A 4 19.84 1.32 -11.30
CA ARG A 4 20.57 2.28 -10.46
C ARG A 4 19.99 2.25 -9.05
N LEU A 5 20.84 2.32 -8.03
CA LEU A 5 20.41 2.55 -6.67
C LEU A 5 19.81 3.96 -6.54
N VAL A 6 18.57 4.05 -6.04
CA VAL A 6 17.91 5.32 -5.74
C VAL A 6 18.16 5.74 -4.29
N VAL A 7 17.78 4.88 -3.33
CA VAL A 7 17.98 5.11 -1.90
C VAL A 7 17.98 3.78 -1.15
N ASN A 8 18.78 3.65 -0.09
CA ASN A 8 18.84 2.44 0.75
C ASN A 8 19.01 2.73 2.25
N SER A 9 19.09 4.00 2.65
CA SER A 9 19.33 4.41 4.03
C SER A 9 18.79 5.81 4.31
N TRP A 10 18.52 6.08 5.59
CA TRP A 10 18.14 7.39 6.10
C TRP A 10 19.11 7.77 7.23
N PHE A 11 19.84 8.88 7.07
CA PHE A 11 20.95 9.28 7.96
C PHE A 11 21.96 8.15 8.25
N GLY A 12 22.24 7.30 7.24
CA GLY A 12 23.18 6.18 7.36
C GLY A 12 22.60 4.92 8.00
N LEU A 13 21.38 4.97 8.56
CA LEU A 13 20.66 3.78 9.03
C LEU A 13 20.00 3.09 7.85
N ARG A 14 20.21 1.78 7.72
CA ARG A 14 19.66 1.01 6.60
C ARG A 14 18.13 0.95 6.70
N LEU A 15 17.46 1.11 5.56
CA LEU A 15 16.03 0.80 5.46
C LEU A 15 15.79 -0.67 5.80
N ASN A 16 14.63 -0.97 6.39
CA ASN A 16 14.27 -2.30 6.86
C ASN A 16 14.12 -3.29 5.69
N SER A 17 13.08 -3.06 4.90
CA SER A 17 12.74 -3.80 3.69
C SER A 17 11.62 -3.05 2.97
N PRO A 18 11.96 -2.07 2.11
CA PRO A 18 10.95 -1.35 1.33
C PRO A 18 10.02 -2.32 0.61
N ASN A 19 8.71 -2.13 0.77
CA ASN A 19 7.73 -3.09 0.28
C ASN A 19 6.95 -2.55 -0.93
N ASP A 20 6.12 -1.52 -0.73
CA ASP A 20 5.25 -0.98 -1.76
C ASP A 20 5.55 0.51 -1.97
N VAL A 21 5.30 1.02 -3.18
CA VAL A 21 5.63 2.40 -3.59
C VAL A 21 4.53 3.02 -4.44
N THR A 22 4.28 4.31 -4.23
CA THR A 22 3.42 5.14 -5.08
C THR A 22 4.15 6.42 -5.48
N PHE A 23 3.79 7.00 -6.62
CA PHE A 23 4.41 8.20 -7.16
C PHE A 23 3.39 9.32 -7.25
N SER A 24 3.77 10.50 -6.76
CA SER A 24 3.06 11.74 -7.03
C SER A 24 3.75 12.50 -8.15
N THR A 25 2.94 13.00 -9.07
CA THR A 25 3.41 13.80 -10.21
C THR A 25 2.62 15.09 -10.41
N LYS A 26 1.52 15.27 -9.67
CA LYS A 26 0.55 16.36 -9.86
C LYS A 26 0.65 17.42 -8.78
N ILE A 27 0.92 17.05 -7.52
CA ILE A 27 0.91 18.02 -6.41
C ILE A 27 2.00 19.08 -6.61
N ALA A 28 1.58 20.33 -6.81
CA ALA A 28 2.44 21.51 -6.95
C ALA A 28 3.57 21.36 -7.99
N GLY A 29 3.41 20.50 -8.99
CA GLY A 29 4.45 20.20 -9.99
C GLY A 29 5.69 19.47 -9.42
N ARG A 30 5.64 19.03 -8.16
CA ARG A 30 6.71 18.24 -7.54
C ARG A 30 6.58 16.78 -7.95
N LYS A 31 7.72 16.11 -8.13
CA LYS A 31 7.78 14.67 -8.36
C LYS A 31 8.40 14.02 -7.15
N TYR A 32 7.65 13.16 -6.50
CA TYR A 32 8.15 12.41 -5.35
C TYR A 32 7.53 11.02 -5.34
N MET A 33 8.17 10.11 -4.63
CA MET A 33 7.59 8.81 -4.32
C MET A 33 7.35 8.69 -2.82
N CYS A 34 6.27 8.01 -2.45
CA CYS A 34 6.06 7.54 -1.10
C CYS A 34 6.17 6.02 -1.09
N PHE A 35 6.88 5.47 -0.11
CA PHE A 35 7.04 4.02 0.02
C PHE A 35 6.99 3.59 1.48
N THR A 36 6.60 2.34 1.69
CA THR A 36 6.53 1.71 3.01
C THR A 36 7.79 0.92 3.29
N ASP A 37 8.23 0.92 4.55
CA ASP A 37 9.45 0.23 5.00
C ASP A 37 9.18 -0.70 6.22
N PRO A 38 8.33 -1.73 6.05
CA PRO A 38 8.03 -2.70 7.11
C PRO A 38 9.25 -3.58 7.44
N PRO A 39 9.24 -4.29 8.57
CA PRO A 39 10.36 -5.13 9.02
C PRO A 39 10.31 -6.56 8.45
N PHE A 40 9.57 -6.79 7.37
CA PHE A 40 9.24 -8.14 6.90
C PHE A 40 10.45 -8.99 6.53
N ALA A 41 11.50 -8.43 5.94
CA ALA A 41 12.69 -9.23 5.62
C ALA A 41 13.30 -9.87 6.88
N TYR A 42 13.34 -9.13 7.99
CA TYR A 42 13.79 -9.66 9.28
C TYR A 42 12.81 -10.70 9.83
N LEU A 43 11.51 -10.39 9.84
CA LEU A 43 10.47 -11.30 10.37
C LEU A 43 10.38 -12.62 9.59
N GLN A 44 10.71 -12.60 8.29
CA GLN A 44 10.75 -13.76 7.42
C GLN A 44 12.13 -14.46 7.39
N GLY A 45 13.11 -13.96 8.17
CA GLY A 45 14.39 -14.61 8.40
C GLY A 45 15.45 -14.44 7.31
N PHE A 46 15.27 -13.52 6.36
CA PHE A 46 16.26 -13.25 5.30
C PHE A 46 16.85 -11.83 5.33
N GLY A 47 16.42 -11.00 6.28
CA GLY A 47 16.90 -9.64 6.52
C GLY A 47 17.64 -9.47 7.84
N SER A 48 18.37 -8.37 7.97
CA SER A 48 19.00 -7.95 9.22
C SER A 48 17.98 -7.36 10.19
N LEU A 49 18.28 -7.40 11.49
CA LEU A 49 17.49 -6.69 12.51
C LEU A 49 17.28 -5.20 12.12
N PRO A 50 16.04 -4.69 12.12
CA PRO A 50 15.73 -3.29 11.89
C PRO A 50 16.55 -2.36 12.79
N GLN A 51 17.10 -1.29 12.19
CA GLN A 51 17.84 -0.26 12.93
C GLN A 51 16.94 0.90 13.35
N MET A 52 15.69 0.89 12.89
CA MET A 52 14.69 1.93 13.08
C MET A 52 13.28 1.35 12.99
N GLY A 53 12.27 2.17 13.32
CA GLY A 53 10.86 1.77 13.24
C GLY A 53 10.38 1.54 11.80
N SER A 54 9.19 0.97 11.67
CA SER A 54 8.51 0.75 10.39
C SER A 54 7.82 2.04 9.94
N TYR A 55 8.38 2.72 8.94
CA TYR A 55 7.92 4.04 8.53
C TYR A 55 7.38 4.05 7.09
N VAL A 56 6.58 5.08 6.80
CA VAL A 56 6.35 5.52 5.42
C VAL A 56 7.26 6.69 5.14
N TYR A 57 8.03 6.58 4.06
CA TYR A 57 8.94 7.63 3.60
C TYR A 57 8.36 8.37 2.41
N ARG A 58 8.71 9.65 2.31
CA ARG A 58 8.63 10.44 1.09
C ARG A 58 10.05 10.68 0.59
N PHE A 59 10.30 10.38 -0.67
CA PHE A 59 11.54 10.69 -1.37
C PHE A 59 11.26 11.68 -2.50
N ASP A 60 11.82 12.87 -2.37
CA ASP A 60 11.71 13.91 -3.38
C ASP A 60 12.68 13.62 -4.54
N LEU A 61 12.14 13.42 -5.74
CA LEU A 61 12.95 13.01 -6.90
C LEU A 61 13.78 14.15 -7.50
N THR A 62 13.58 15.39 -7.03
CA THR A 62 14.34 16.56 -7.50
C THR A 62 15.47 16.90 -6.57
N THR A 63 15.19 16.93 -5.26
CA THR A 63 16.19 17.28 -4.24
C THR A 63 16.94 16.07 -3.69
N GLU A 64 16.49 14.85 -4.01
CA GLU A 64 16.97 13.59 -3.43
C GLU A 64 16.85 13.55 -1.88
N GLU A 65 15.93 14.33 -1.31
CA GLU A 65 15.63 14.33 0.12
C GLU A 65 14.74 13.13 0.47
N LEU A 66 15.21 12.30 1.41
CA LEU A 66 14.42 11.24 2.04
C LEU A 66 13.94 11.68 3.42
N ARG A 67 12.63 11.61 3.67
CA ARG A 67 12.03 11.96 4.95
C ARG A 67 10.96 10.94 5.40
N PRO A 68 11.00 10.45 6.65
CA PRO A 68 9.87 9.72 7.22
C PRO A 68 8.69 10.68 7.43
N VAL A 69 7.53 10.31 6.91
CA VAL A 69 6.33 11.15 6.94
C VAL A 69 5.18 10.52 7.73
N ILE A 70 5.21 9.21 7.95
CA ILE A 70 4.30 8.49 8.87
C ILE A 70 5.16 7.54 9.70
N THR A 71 5.06 7.63 11.02
CA THR A 71 5.99 6.95 11.96
C THR A 71 5.31 6.16 13.07
N ASP A 72 3.98 6.08 13.03
CA ASP A 72 3.14 5.55 14.11
C ASP A 72 2.28 4.35 13.67
N LEU A 73 2.68 3.68 12.58
CA LEU A 73 2.12 2.42 12.10
C LEU A 73 2.98 1.25 12.56
N MET A 74 2.39 0.05 12.62
CA MET A 74 3.10 -1.15 13.09
C MET A 74 3.88 -1.81 11.95
N ALA A 75 3.18 -2.14 10.87
CA ALA A 75 3.73 -2.72 9.64
C ALA A 75 3.03 -2.09 8.42
N PRO A 76 3.41 -0.85 8.06
CA PRO A 76 2.93 -0.21 6.84
C PRO A 76 3.30 -1.09 5.64
N ASN A 77 2.34 -1.38 4.78
CA ASN A 77 2.52 -2.32 3.69
C ASN A 77 2.12 -1.70 2.34
N GLY A 78 0.89 -1.92 1.88
CA GLY A 78 0.38 -1.29 0.68
C GLY A 78 0.23 0.22 0.80
N ILE A 79 0.55 0.94 -0.27
CA ILE A 79 0.40 2.40 -0.36
C ILE A 79 -0.16 2.83 -1.72
N ALA A 80 -1.13 3.75 -1.72
CA ALA A 80 -1.70 4.30 -2.95
C ALA A 80 -2.19 5.73 -2.77
N LEU A 81 -2.01 6.54 -3.81
CA LEU A 81 -2.67 7.83 -3.96
C LEU A 81 -4.03 7.66 -4.66
N ASP A 82 -4.97 8.55 -4.37
CA ASP A 82 -6.15 8.72 -5.22
C ASP A 82 -5.80 9.40 -6.56
N GLN A 83 -6.79 9.53 -7.44
CA GLN A 83 -6.59 10.08 -8.78
C GLN A 83 -6.12 11.53 -8.78
N ASP A 84 -6.57 12.33 -7.81
CA ASP A 84 -6.20 13.74 -7.67
C ASP A 84 -4.90 13.93 -6.89
N GLU A 85 -4.34 12.83 -6.37
CA GLU A 85 -3.18 12.79 -5.47
C GLU A 85 -3.42 13.64 -4.20
N MET A 86 -4.66 13.76 -3.73
CA MET A 86 -5.01 14.53 -2.53
C MET A 86 -5.25 13.64 -1.31
N THR A 87 -5.42 12.33 -1.52
CA THR A 87 -5.54 11.34 -0.45
C THR A 87 -4.47 10.28 -0.60
N LEU A 88 -3.76 9.98 0.49
CA LEU A 88 -2.83 8.85 0.60
C LEU A 88 -3.47 7.75 1.46
N TYR A 89 -3.57 6.55 0.92
CA TYR A 89 -3.99 5.36 1.63
C TYR A 89 -2.78 4.51 1.99
N VAL A 90 -2.76 3.99 3.22
CA VAL A 90 -1.71 3.07 3.70
C VAL A 90 -2.37 1.91 4.43
N THR A 91 -2.03 0.69 4.07
CA THR A 91 -2.45 -0.51 4.80
C THR A 91 -1.46 -0.80 5.94
N ASP A 92 -1.98 -1.19 7.10
CA ASP A 92 -1.19 -1.60 8.26
C ASP A 92 -1.51 -3.08 8.56
N THR A 93 -0.56 -3.97 8.24
CA THR A 93 -0.80 -5.41 8.12
C THR A 93 -0.63 -6.17 9.43
N GLU A 94 -0.03 -5.58 10.46
CA GLU A 94 0.28 -6.29 11.71
C GLU A 94 -0.70 -6.04 12.86
N THR A 95 -0.80 -7.07 13.69
CA THR A 95 -1.42 -7.03 15.02
C THR A 95 -0.61 -6.16 15.96
N ASN A 96 -1.29 -5.29 16.71
CA ASN A 96 -0.62 -4.54 17.77
C ASN A 96 -0.08 -5.48 18.87
N SER A 97 0.82 -4.96 19.69
CA SER A 97 1.49 -5.65 20.80
C SER A 97 0.55 -6.21 21.89
N LEU A 98 -0.76 -5.89 21.83
CA LEU A 98 -1.80 -6.44 22.71
C LEU A 98 -2.51 -7.65 22.09
N GLY A 99 -2.04 -8.16 20.95
CA GLY A 99 -2.65 -9.29 20.24
C GLY A 99 -4.04 -8.99 19.67
N LYS A 100 -4.41 -7.70 19.56
CA LYS A 100 -5.65 -7.30 18.88
C LYS A 100 -5.35 -7.05 17.42
N ASN A 101 -6.07 -7.78 16.55
CA ASN A 101 -6.05 -7.58 15.10
C ASN A 101 -6.58 -6.18 14.77
N THR A 102 -5.69 -5.19 14.67
CA THR A 102 -6.00 -3.89 14.07
C THR A 102 -5.47 -3.87 12.65
N TYR A 103 -6.04 -4.75 11.82
CA TYR A 103 -5.84 -4.78 10.38
C TYR A 103 -6.56 -3.59 9.76
N VAL A 104 -5.87 -2.47 9.65
CA VAL A 104 -6.48 -1.17 9.34
C VAL A 104 -5.92 -0.64 8.04
N VAL A 105 -6.78 -0.03 7.25
CA VAL A 105 -6.38 0.87 6.17
C VAL A 105 -6.60 2.29 6.68
N TYR A 106 -5.54 3.08 6.68
CA TYR A 106 -5.61 4.50 7.02
C TYR A 106 -5.68 5.33 5.75
N ALA A 107 -6.40 6.45 5.82
CA ALA A 107 -6.35 7.52 4.84
C ALA A 107 -5.76 8.78 5.48
N TYR A 108 -5.02 9.53 4.68
CA TYR A 108 -4.41 10.81 5.04
C TYR A 108 -4.76 11.81 3.94
N ASP A 109 -5.13 13.03 4.33
CA ASP A 109 -5.15 14.12 3.36
C ASP A 109 -3.71 14.54 3.07
N LEU A 110 -3.44 15.04 1.88
CA LEU A 110 -2.14 15.60 1.53
C LEU A 110 -2.17 17.12 1.50
N THR A 111 -1.16 17.71 2.13
CA THR A 111 -0.88 19.16 1.98
C THR A 111 -0.37 19.46 0.57
N ASN A 112 -0.29 20.74 0.21
CA ASN A 112 0.28 21.19 -1.07
C ASN A 112 1.76 20.81 -1.27
N ASP A 113 2.46 20.41 -0.21
CA ASP A 113 3.84 19.89 -0.28
C ASP A 113 3.89 18.35 -0.31
N GLY A 114 2.73 17.68 -0.36
CA GLY A 114 2.63 16.24 -0.39
C GLY A 114 2.89 15.56 0.96
N LEU A 115 2.74 16.30 2.07
CA LEU A 115 2.85 15.75 3.42
C LEU A 115 1.50 15.23 3.93
N PRO A 116 1.45 14.02 4.51
CA PRO A 116 0.24 13.42 5.05
C PRO A 116 -0.20 14.10 6.36
N VAL A 117 -1.48 14.43 6.42
CA VAL A 117 -2.17 15.05 7.57
C VAL A 117 -3.57 14.42 7.75
N ASN A 118 -4.28 14.78 8.81
CA ASN A 118 -5.68 14.36 9.05
C ASN A 118 -5.90 12.84 8.94
N ARG A 119 -5.04 12.05 9.61
CA ARG A 119 -5.16 10.60 9.67
C ARG A 119 -6.55 10.17 10.11
N ARG A 120 -7.15 9.26 9.34
CA ARG A 120 -8.44 8.62 9.68
C ARG A 120 -8.40 7.14 9.35
N VAL A 121 -9.16 6.34 10.10
CA VAL A 121 -9.46 4.96 9.71
C VAL A 121 -10.36 5.03 8.48
N PHE A 122 -9.90 4.44 7.37
CA PHE A 122 -10.68 4.31 6.15
C PHE A 122 -11.50 3.02 6.18
N SER A 123 -10.86 1.89 6.48
CA SER A 123 -11.53 0.61 6.66
C SER A 123 -10.77 -0.28 7.62
N VAL A 124 -11.46 -1.27 8.16
CA VAL A 124 -10.87 -2.35 8.96
C VAL A 124 -11.12 -3.65 8.21
N SER A 125 -10.06 -4.42 7.99
CA SER A 125 -10.20 -5.78 7.44
C SER A 125 -10.81 -6.70 8.49
N SER A 126 -11.84 -7.44 8.09
CA SER A 126 -12.46 -8.46 8.93
C SER A 126 -11.68 -9.78 8.92
N LEU A 127 -10.81 -10.01 7.92
CA LEU A 127 -10.12 -11.28 7.68
C LEU A 127 -8.67 -11.03 7.24
N GLY A 128 -7.73 -11.27 8.15
CA GLY A 128 -6.30 -11.09 7.91
C GLY A 128 -5.88 -9.63 7.65
N GLY A 129 -4.58 -9.40 7.50
CA GLY A 129 -4.04 -8.07 7.27
C GLY A 129 -4.29 -7.57 5.85
N PRO A 130 -4.69 -6.30 5.65
CA PRO A 130 -4.68 -5.69 4.33
C PRO A 130 -3.25 -5.57 3.82
N ASP A 131 -3.06 -5.85 2.54
CA ASP A 131 -1.75 -5.91 1.89
C ASP A 131 -1.70 -4.85 0.77
N GLY A 132 -1.50 -5.26 -0.49
CA GLY A 132 -1.49 -4.36 -1.64
C GLY A 132 -2.80 -3.62 -1.86
N ILE A 133 -2.69 -2.33 -2.18
CA ILE A 133 -3.82 -1.41 -2.36
C ILE A 133 -3.70 -0.66 -3.69
N LYS A 134 -4.83 -0.39 -4.35
CA LYS A 134 -4.94 0.40 -5.59
C LYS A 134 -6.21 1.24 -5.55
N VAL A 135 -6.18 2.42 -6.18
CA VAL A 135 -7.36 3.30 -6.32
C VAL A 135 -7.70 3.42 -7.81
N ASP A 136 -8.96 3.18 -8.17
CA ASP A 136 -9.38 3.29 -9.56
C ASP A 136 -9.87 4.69 -9.94
N LYS A 137 -10.29 4.85 -11.20
CA LYS A 137 -10.75 6.15 -11.75
C LYS A 137 -12.07 6.64 -11.16
N ALA A 138 -12.88 5.76 -10.59
CA ALA A 138 -14.12 6.10 -9.91
C ALA A 138 -13.88 6.46 -8.43
N GLY A 139 -12.62 6.41 -7.96
CA GLY A 139 -12.26 6.65 -6.56
C GLY A 139 -12.57 5.48 -5.64
N ARG A 140 -12.80 4.27 -6.19
CA ARG A 140 -12.94 3.06 -5.38
C ARG A 140 -11.56 2.55 -4.99
N VAL A 141 -11.48 2.01 -3.78
CA VAL A 141 -10.25 1.53 -3.16
C VAL A 141 -10.29 0.01 -3.14
N TRP A 142 -9.37 -0.60 -3.87
CA TRP A 142 -9.20 -2.04 -4.01
C TRP A 142 -8.08 -2.48 -3.09
N ILE A 143 -8.32 -3.49 -2.25
CA ILE A 143 -7.39 -3.93 -1.21
C ILE A 143 -7.28 -5.45 -1.24
N GLY A 144 -6.06 -5.96 -1.29
CA GLY A 144 -5.77 -7.38 -1.10
C GLY A 144 -5.91 -7.76 0.36
N GLU A 145 -6.78 -8.72 0.66
CA GLU A 145 -7.07 -9.23 2.01
C GLU A 145 -7.14 -10.77 1.98
N ALA A 146 -7.40 -11.40 3.13
CA ALA A 146 -7.29 -12.85 3.24
C ALA A 146 -8.36 -13.64 2.45
N ASP A 147 -9.48 -13.02 2.10
CA ASP A 147 -10.56 -13.63 1.32
C ASP A 147 -10.52 -13.25 -0.17
N GLY A 148 -9.59 -12.38 -0.57
CA GLY A 148 -9.37 -11.97 -1.96
C GLY A 148 -9.17 -10.47 -2.10
N ILE A 149 -9.71 -9.88 -3.18
CA ILE A 149 -9.62 -8.44 -3.43
C ILE A 149 -10.94 -7.78 -3.02
N ASN A 150 -10.88 -7.00 -1.95
CA ASN A 150 -12.01 -6.24 -1.42
C ASN A 150 -12.09 -4.88 -2.11
N VAL A 151 -13.23 -4.58 -2.73
CA VAL A 151 -13.48 -3.31 -3.43
C VAL A 151 -14.38 -2.46 -2.56
N ARG A 152 -13.89 -1.30 -2.13
CA ARG A 152 -14.61 -0.35 -1.28
C ARG A 152 -14.85 0.95 -2.03
N ASP A 153 -15.95 1.64 -1.71
CA ASP A 153 -16.16 3.01 -2.19
C ASP A 153 -15.19 4.00 -1.52
N LYS A 154 -15.22 5.26 -1.95
CA LYS A 154 -14.38 6.34 -1.38
C LYS A 154 -14.62 6.64 0.11
N HIS A 155 -15.64 6.04 0.72
CA HIS A 155 -15.98 6.20 2.13
C HIS A 155 -15.61 4.95 2.96
N GLY A 156 -15.05 3.91 2.33
CA GLY A 156 -14.67 2.66 2.99
C GLY A 156 -15.77 1.60 3.01
N THR A 157 -16.92 1.84 2.37
CA THR A 157 -18.03 0.88 2.30
C THR A 157 -17.67 -0.25 1.34
N LEU A 158 -17.78 -1.50 1.78
CA LEU A 158 -17.56 -2.67 0.92
C LEU A 158 -18.63 -2.76 -0.18
N LEU A 159 -18.20 -2.74 -1.43
CA LEU A 159 -19.03 -2.90 -2.62
C LEU A 159 -19.06 -4.37 -3.09
N GLY A 160 -17.96 -5.09 -2.92
CA GLY A 160 -17.86 -6.50 -3.31
C GLY A 160 -16.46 -7.06 -3.11
N VAL A 161 -16.34 -8.38 -3.32
CA VAL A 161 -15.08 -9.11 -3.16
C VAL A 161 -14.84 -10.01 -4.38
N ILE A 162 -13.66 -9.91 -4.97
CA ILE A 162 -13.16 -10.93 -5.90
C ILE A 162 -12.56 -12.04 -5.05
N LEU A 163 -13.28 -13.15 -4.94
CA LEU A 163 -12.96 -14.23 -4.02
C LEU A 163 -11.68 -14.96 -4.42
N GLY A 164 -10.64 -14.83 -3.62
CA GLY A 164 -9.33 -15.42 -3.90
C GLY A 164 -9.35 -16.95 -3.82
N ARG A 165 -10.32 -17.56 -3.11
CA ARG A 165 -10.48 -19.04 -3.09
C ARG A 165 -10.77 -19.65 -4.47
N ASN A 166 -11.24 -18.84 -5.42
CA ASN A 166 -11.44 -19.25 -6.80
C ASN A 166 -10.16 -19.10 -7.65
N LEU A 167 -9.10 -18.50 -7.09
CA LEU A 167 -7.87 -18.11 -7.77
C LEU A 167 -6.62 -18.82 -7.21
N CYS A 168 -6.60 -19.16 -5.92
CA CYS A 168 -5.51 -19.91 -5.28
C CYS A 168 -6.01 -20.69 -4.06
N GLN A 169 -5.24 -21.69 -3.62
CA GLN A 169 -5.62 -22.58 -2.51
C GLN A 169 -5.78 -21.83 -1.17
N SER A 170 -4.93 -20.83 -0.91
CA SER A 170 -4.98 -20.08 0.36
C SER A 170 -6.15 -19.11 0.45
N GLY A 171 -6.72 -18.70 -0.68
CA GLY A 171 -7.69 -17.62 -0.76
C GLY A 171 -7.12 -16.20 -0.62
N VAL A 172 -5.90 -16.06 -0.11
CA VAL A 172 -5.24 -14.78 0.14
C VAL A 172 -4.72 -14.19 -1.17
N ILE A 173 -5.00 -12.91 -1.40
CA ILE A 173 -4.44 -12.15 -2.52
C ILE A 173 -3.67 -10.96 -1.95
N SER A 174 -2.34 -10.99 -2.08
CA SER A 174 -1.46 -9.94 -1.55
C SER A 174 -1.29 -8.76 -2.50
N ASN A 175 -1.26 -8.98 -3.82
CA ASN A 175 -1.01 -7.90 -4.77
C ASN A 175 -1.69 -8.12 -6.13
N PHE A 176 -2.00 -7.02 -6.79
CA PHE A 176 -2.67 -6.95 -8.08
C PHE A 176 -2.44 -5.58 -8.73
N ALA A 177 -2.68 -5.49 -10.03
CA ALA A 177 -2.58 -4.26 -10.78
C ALA A 177 -3.88 -3.96 -11.54
N LEU A 178 -4.27 -2.69 -11.54
CA LEU A 178 -5.37 -2.17 -12.36
C LEU A 178 -4.80 -1.66 -13.68
N ALA A 179 -5.32 -2.16 -14.80
CA ALA A 179 -4.89 -1.82 -16.15
C ALA A 179 -6.11 -1.54 -17.03
N GLY A 180 -6.72 -0.36 -16.84
CA GLY A 180 -7.95 0.02 -17.53
C GLY A 180 -9.12 -0.84 -17.06
N SER A 181 -9.74 -1.58 -17.99
CA SER A 181 -10.80 -2.55 -17.68
C SER A 181 -10.27 -3.92 -17.27
N THR A 182 -8.96 -4.06 -17.04
CA THR A 182 -8.34 -5.34 -16.73
C THR A 182 -7.72 -5.30 -15.33
N VAL A 183 -7.88 -6.37 -14.56
CA VAL A 183 -7.16 -6.60 -13.31
C VAL A 183 -6.19 -7.75 -13.51
N ILE A 184 -4.91 -7.52 -13.22
CA ILE A 184 -3.88 -8.56 -13.17
C ILE A 184 -3.68 -8.94 -11.71
N ILE A 185 -3.90 -10.21 -11.37
CA ILE A 185 -3.89 -10.69 -9.99
C ILE A 185 -2.72 -11.65 -9.79
N LEU A 186 -1.89 -11.36 -8.79
CA LEU A 186 -0.78 -12.22 -8.37
C LEU A 186 -1.29 -13.16 -7.27
N ALA A 187 -1.81 -14.32 -7.68
CA ALA A 187 -2.45 -15.29 -6.80
C ALA A 187 -1.44 -16.39 -6.41
N GLN A 188 -0.47 -16.03 -5.58
CA GLN A 188 0.63 -16.91 -5.16
C GLN A 188 1.44 -17.42 -6.37
N GLU A 189 1.33 -18.71 -6.68
CA GLU A 189 2.04 -19.38 -7.76
C GLU A 189 1.40 -19.13 -9.14
N GLN A 190 0.27 -18.41 -9.19
CA GLN A 190 -0.51 -18.19 -10.40
C GLN A 190 -0.68 -16.71 -10.73
N LEU A 191 -0.66 -16.40 -12.02
CA LEU A 191 -1.00 -15.08 -12.56
C LEU A 191 -2.38 -15.16 -13.23
N TRP A 192 -3.32 -14.37 -12.76
CA TRP A 192 -4.66 -14.28 -13.34
C TRP A 192 -4.89 -12.95 -14.04
N ARG A 193 -5.68 -12.98 -15.10
CA ARG A 193 -6.24 -11.80 -15.74
C ARG A 193 -7.76 -11.85 -15.60
N LEU A 194 -8.34 -10.77 -15.10
CA LEU A 194 -9.78 -10.57 -15.01
C LEU A 194 -10.17 -9.36 -15.84
N ASP A 195 -11.10 -9.52 -16.78
CA ASP A 195 -11.66 -8.41 -17.55
C ASP A 195 -12.96 -7.93 -16.86
N LEU A 196 -12.99 -6.65 -16.50
CA LEU A 196 -14.13 -5.97 -15.90
C LEU A 196 -15.11 -5.50 -16.99
N THR A 197 -16.40 -5.71 -16.76
CA THR A 197 -17.45 -5.18 -17.63
C THR A 197 -17.70 -3.69 -17.36
N MET A 198 -18.29 -2.98 -18.34
CA MET A 198 -18.61 -1.55 -18.25
C MET A 198 -19.45 -1.16 -17.01
N SER A 199 -20.24 -2.07 -16.45
CA SER A 199 -21.03 -1.86 -15.22
C SER A 199 -20.20 -1.80 -13.94
N VAL A 200 -18.91 -2.14 -14.01
CA VAL A 200 -17.97 -2.23 -12.89
C VAL A 200 -16.85 -1.19 -13.05
N LEU A 201 -16.95 -0.25 -14.00
CA LEU A 201 -16.00 0.87 -14.17
C LEU A 201 -16.63 2.19 -13.74
#